data_AF-A0A399GAZ2-F1
#
_entry.id   AF-A0A399GAZ2-F1
#
_cell.length_a   1.000
_cell.length_b   1.000
_cell.length_c   1.000
_cell.angle_alpha   90.00
_cell.angle_beta   90.00
_cell.angle_gamma   90.00
#
_symmetry.space_group_name_H-M   'P 1'
#
loop_
_entity.id
_entity.type
_entity.pdbx_description
1 polymer ?
#
loop_
_entity_poly.entity_id
_entity_poly.type
_entity_poly.pdbx_seq_one_letter_code
_entity_poly.pdbx_strand_id
1 'polypeptide(L)'
;MARKGGSSTQRMAPPPVTNGNSNGVPPPSTIAAQIVHNASNVNARHGQVTKVSFGELVKEFLQHPNTDEPDQQLVALVCVIAEAGLEGLFKHDPFAQDQQRQQGIDSIAALTFILQQKPHLLLSTRDSEDDGIPRPPLILWLYPKLLGLLTYTTLNSVHEHVQQLLHLCLSVLARTSALWRSAAVVSQLYRSCVQSILTKLQCVDDPVSVPAPSFSVALPSSSNISVFWPESQQIIALPHDLQRTITSQLGAINVGFCLLLALANAIQPQERESVTPGALDHHLPWIIDSAQALWKYFRRWTTSSAKRPFSDEITLVYLQLLEILFLPSLAPGDRTCTSLKNAQALITSLREFVDGLPSLPASESSQVRLAIILTHLRSALVSSPENIPTIRRRQEASRTIVLHDVEEIIAKACRDVDHFSKLHKDLQLALCLWTAPGTWPMSVADIRKELCESDTGNFSNAQLAEESTRILKLFRVLNLGTEERPTKRRKTLPDTSDINRTIYERLMMILNGSSQDSPVFNLSSLHNIME
;
A
#
# COMPACT_ATOMS: atom_id res chain seq x y z
N MET A 1 -95.63 30.28 11.31
CA MET A 1 -95.43 29.03 12.06
C MET A 1 -94.28 28.25 11.42
N ALA A 2 -93.27 27.86 12.22
CA ALA A 2 -92.32 26.72 12.13
C ALA A 2 -91.76 26.25 10.75
N ARG A 3 -90.52 25.79 10.55
CA ARG A 3 -89.28 25.52 11.34
C ARG A 3 -88.17 25.11 10.32
N LYS A 4 -86.89 25.41 10.64
CA LYS A 4 -85.64 24.59 10.53
C LYS A 4 -85.60 23.44 9.48
N GLY A 5 -84.56 23.18 8.67
CA GLY A 5 -83.14 23.54 8.58
C GLY A 5 -82.39 22.42 7.82
N GLY A 6 -81.19 22.65 7.27
CA GLY A 6 -80.35 21.57 6.73
C GLY A 6 -79.38 22.00 5.62
N SER A 7 -78.12 22.22 6.00
CA SER A 7 -76.97 22.55 5.15
C SER A 7 -76.21 21.30 4.69
N SER A 8 -75.87 21.20 3.40
CA SER A 8 -74.66 20.51 2.92
C SER A 8 -74.42 20.87 1.44
N THR A 9 -73.47 21.76 1.19
CA THR A 9 -72.89 21.97 -0.16
C THR A 9 -71.43 21.57 -0.10
N GLN A 10 -71.11 20.43 -0.71
CA GLN A 10 -69.75 19.99 -0.99
C GLN A 10 -69.06 21.05 -1.86
N ARG A 11 -68.05 21.73 -1.29
CA ARG A 11 -67.13 22.57 -2.05
C ARG A 11 -66.00 21.66 -2.57
N MET A 12 -65.88 21.59 -3.89
CA MET A 12 -64.74 20.94 -4.55
C MET A 12 -63.43 21.54 -4.04
N ALA A 13 -62.48 20.67 -3.71
CA ALA A 13 -61.13 21.07 -3.34
C ALA A 13 -60.42 21.73 -4.53
N PRO A 14 -59.62 22.79 -4.32
CA PRO A 14 -58.79 23.37 -5.36
C PRO A 14 -57.65 22.40 -5.74
N PRO A 15 -57.15 22.46 -6.99
CA PRO A 15 -56.05 21.62 -7.44
C PRO A 15 -54.76 21.93 -6.64
N PRO A 16 -53.87 20.95 -6.43
CA PRO A 16 -52.64 21.17 -5.69
C PRO A 16 -51.75 22.15 -6.44
N VAL A 17 -51.47 23.28 -5.77
CA VAL A 17 -50.43 24.23 -6.15
C VAL A 17 -49.08 23.51 -6.16
N THR A 18 -48.47 23.48 -7.33
CA THR A 18 -47.07 23.15 -7.56
C THR A 18 -46.19 24.17 -6.83
N ASN A 19 -45.65 23.80 -5.68
CA ASN A 19 -44.56 24.53 -5.03
C ASN A 19 -43.28 24.34 -5.84
N GLY A 20 -43.14 25.12 -6.92
CA GLY A 20 -41.85 25.39 -7.54
C GLY A 20 -41.05 26.35 -6.66
N ASN A 21 -40.34 25.82 -5.66
CA ASN A 21 -39.27 26.57 -5.01
C ASN A 21 -38.06 26.59 -5.94
N SER A 22 -37.78 27.75 -6.52
CA SER A 22 -36.65 28.05 -7.39
C SER A 22 -35.33 28.23 -6.64
N ASN A 23 -34.99 27.27 -5.78
CA ASN A 23 -33.64 27.07 -5.27
C ASN A 23 -33.30 25.62 -5.64
N GLY A 24 -32.19 25.36 -6.33
CA GLY A 24 -31.83 24.07 -6.97
C GLY A 24 -31.62 22.88 -6.01
N VAL A 25 -32.57 22.64 -5.12
CA VAL A 25 -32.64 21.50 -4.22
C VAL A 25 -33.41 20.40 -4.95
N PRO A 26 -32.76 19.28 -5.31
CA PRO A 26 -33.45 18.14 -5.90
C PRO A 26 -34.46 17.55 -4.89
N PRO A 27 -35.45 16.77 -5.35
CA PRO A 27 -36.49 16.26 -4.46
C PRO A 27 -35.88 15.45 -3.30
N PRO A 28 -36.45 15.48 -2.08
CA PRO A 28 -35.96 14.80 -0.86
C PRO A 28 -35.98 13.25 -0.93
N SER A 29 -36.06 12.68 -2.13
CA SER A 29 -36.20 11.26 -2.43
C SER A 29 -34.88 10.53 -2.69
N THR A 30 -33.74 11.22 -2.79
CA THR A 30 -32.44 10.54 -2.95
C THR A 30 -31.83 10.18 -1.60
N ILE A 31 -31.16 9.01 -1.52
CA ILE A 31 -30.55 8.52 -0.26
C ILE A 31 -29.52 9.53 0.28
N ALA A 32 -28.75 10.16 -0.61
CA ALA A 32 -27.81 11.23 -0.27
C ALA A 32 -28.50 12.41 0.42
N ALA A 33 -29.62 12.90 -0.13
CA ALA A 33 -30.41 13.97 0.48
C ALA A 33 -30.99 13.55 1.84
N GLN A 34 -31.45 12.30 1.97
CA GLN A 34 -31.98 11.76 3.22
C GLN A 34 -30.91 11.68 4.31
N ILE A 35 -29.68 11.25 3.99
CA ILE A 35 -28.57 11.22 4.94
C ILE A 35 -28.30 12.63 5.48
N VAL A 36 -28.18 13.62 4.58
CA VAL A 36 -27.91 15.01 4.95
C VAL A 36 -29.05 15.61 5.76
N HIS A 37 -30.30 15.43 5.32
CA HIS A 37 -31.50 15.94 5.99
C HIS A 37 -31.74 15.29 7.36
N ASN A 38 -31.46 14.00 7.51
CA ASN A 38 -31.61 13.32 8.79
C ASN A 38 -30.57 13.79 9.80
N ALA A 39 -29.34 14.10 9.35
CA ALA A 39 -28.29 14.67 10.20
C ALA A 39 -28.60 16.10 10.64
N SER A 40 -29.11 16.96 9.75
CA SER A 40 -29.47 18.35 10.09
C SER A 40 -30.64 18.44 11.09
N ASN A 41 -31.54 17.45 11.09
CA ASN A 41 -32.73 17.42 11.95
C ASN A 41 -32.54 16.69 13.29
N VAL A 42 -31.34 16.22 13.64
CA VAL A 42 -31.07 15.57 14.94
C VAL A 42 -31.36 16.50 16.12
N ASN A 43 -31.23 17.82 15.93
CA ASN A 43 -31.50 18.84 16.96
C ASN A 43 -32.98 19.29 17.01
N ALA A 44 -33.80 18.95 16.02
CA ALA A 44 -35.22 19.31 15.98
C ALA A 44 -36.07 18.18 16.57
N ARG A 45 -36.56 18.38 17.80
CA ARG A 45 -37.36 17.42 18.61
C ARG A 45 -38.75 17.07 18.05
N HIS A 46 -38.98 17.03 16.74
CA HIS A 46 -40.29 16.69 16.18
C HIS A 46 -40.22 15.56 15.15
N GLY A 47 -41.04 14.52 15.36
CA GLY A 47 -41.40 13.55 14.33
C GLY A 47 -40.91 12.13 14.59
N GLN A 48 -41.74 11.35 15.26
CA GLN A 48 -41.61 9.91 15.52
C GLN A 48 -42.10 9.10 14.30
N VAL A 49 -41.58 9.41 13.11
CA VAL A 49 -41.91 8.69 11.86
C VAL A 49 -40.64 7.99 11.39
N THR A 50 -40.60 6.66 11.59
CA THR A 50 -39.62 5.68 11.05
C THR A 50 -38.31 6.30 10.56
N LYS A 51 -37.47 6.80 11.48
CA LYS A 51 -36.13 7.25 11.14
C LYS A 51 -35.27 6.01 10.88
N VAL A 52 -35.05 5.69 9.62
CA VAL A 52 -34.02 4.72 9.19
C VAL A 52 -32.69 5.16 9.81
N SER A 53 -31.95 4.23 10.40
CA SER A 53 -30.70 4.59 11.07
C SER A 53 -29.67 5.10 10.07
N PHE A 54 -28.77 6.00 10.50
CA PHE A 54 -27.73 6.53 9.62
C PHE A 54 -26.90 5.41 8.95
N GLY A 55 -26.55 4.35 9.71
CA GLY A 55 -25.81 3.21 9.18
C GLY A 55 -26.55 2.43 8.09
N GLU A 56 -27.88 2.30 8.21
CA GLU A 56 -28.71 1.67 7.16
C GLU A 56 -28.75 2.54 5.90
N LEU A 57 -28.87 3.86 6.02
CA LEU A 57 -28.86 4.76 4.86
C LEU A 57 -27.51 4.75 4.14
N VAL A 58 -26.39 4.69 4.88
CA VAL A 58 -25.05 4.54 4.25
C VAL A 58 -24.93 3.20 3.52
N LYS A 59 -25.44 2.12 4.09
CA LYS A 59 -25.48 0.81 3.42
C LYS A 59 -26.35 0.82 2.17
N GLU A 60 -27.52 1.45 2.23
CA GLU A 60 -28.41 1.61 1.08
C GLU A 60 -27.75 2.45 -0.02
N PHE A 61 -27.04 3.52 0.35
CA PHE A 61 -26.24 4.30 -0.58
C PHE A 61 -25.15 3.44 -1.25
N LEU A 62 -24.48 2.55 -0.52
CA LEU A 62 -23.49 1.65 -1.10
C LEU A 62 -24.09 0.60 -2.05
N GLN A 63 -25.35 0.20 -1.85
CA GLN A 63 -26.05 -0.71 -2.75
C GLN A 63 -26.50 -0.03 -4.04
N HIS A 64 -26.92 1.23 -3.94
CA HIS A 64 -27.41 2.04 -5.06
C HIS A 64 -26.74 3.42 -5.08
N PRO A 65 -25.42 3.48 -5.33
CA PRO A 65 -24.70 4.73 -5.21
C PRO A 65 -25.05 5.66 -6.36
N ASN A 66 -25.55 6.85 -6.01
CA ASN A 66 -25.85 7.91 -6.97
C ASN A 66 -25.05 9.17 -6.63
N THR A 67 -24.21 9.60 -7.56
CA THR A 67 -23.36 10.80 -7.45
C THR A 67 -23.73 11.90 -8.44
N ASP A 68 -24.91 11.81 -9.08
CA ASP A 68 -25.42 12.84 -10.02
C ASP A 68 -25.94 14.09 -9.30
N GLU A 69 -25.82 14.13 -7.98
CA GLU A 69 -26.15 15.26 -7.13
C GLU A 69 -25.19 16.46 -7.35
N PRO A 70 -25.65 17.70 -7.08
CA PRO A 70 -24.80 18.88 -7.16
C PRO A 70 -23.64 18.78 -6.16
N ASP A 71 -22.50 19.34 -6.53
CA ASP A 71 -21.25 19.21 -5.75
C ASP A 71 -21.40 19.72 -4.32
N GLN A 72 -22.19 20.79 -4.09
CA GLN A 72 -22.48 21.30 -2.75
C GLN A 72 -23.16 20.24 -1.86
N GLN A 73 -24.10 19.47 -2.42
CA GLN A 73 -24.81 18.41 -1.70
C GLN A 73 -23.91 17.20 -1.44
N LEU A 74 -23.01 16.88 -2.37
CA LEU A 74 -22.02 15.82 -2.16
C LEU A 74 -20.96 16.20 -1.12
N VAL A 75 -20.53 17.46 -1.08
CA VAL A 75 -19.66 17.97 0.00
C VAL A 75 -20.37 17.86 1.34
N ALA A 76 -21.65 18.27 1.42
CA ALA A 76 -22.45 18.12 2.63
C ALA A 76 -22.59 16.65 3.05
N LEU A 77 -22.82 15.75 2.09
CA LEU A 77 -22.88 14.30 2.33
C LEU A 77 -21.55 13.77 2.88
N VAL A 78 -20.41 14.15 2.29
CA VAL A 78 -19.09 13.75 2.79
C VAL A 78 -18.88 14.25 4.22
N CYS A 79 -19.26 15.49 4.52
CA CYS A 79 -19.15 16.05 5.87
C CYS A 79 -20.00 15.26 6.87
N VAL A 80 -21.25 14.98 6.53
CA VAL A 80 -22.17 14.20 7.37
C VAL A 80 -21.65 12.76 7.57
N ILE A 81 -21.16 12.12 6.52
CA ILE A 81 -20.60 10.76 6.62
C ILE A 81 -19.36 10.75 7.53
N ALA A 82 -18.49 11.74 7.42
CA ALA A 82 -17.31 11.83 8.26
C ALA A 82 -17.64 12.18 9.73
N GLU A 83 -18.59 13.07 10.01
CA GLU A 83 -19.02 13.40 11.38
C GLU A 83 -19.78 12.24 12.03
N ALA A 84 -20.80 11.70 11.37
CA ALA A 84 -21.63 10.64 11.95
C ALA A 84 -20.93 9.27 11.93
N GLY A 85 -20.14 8.99 10.88
CA GLY A 85 -19.48 7.71 10.67
C GLY A 85 -18.11 7.60 11.32
N LEU A 86 -17.22 8.58 11.13
CA LEU A 86 -15.84 8.50 11.63
C LEU A 86 -15.71 9.07 13.04
N GLU A 87 -16.31 10.23 13.30
CA GLU A 87 -16.22 10.87 14.62
C GLU A 87 -17.02 10.11 15.69
N GLY A 88 -18.06 9.39 15.25
CA GLY A 88 -18.78 8.40 16.07
C GLY A 88 -17.87 7.32 16.65
N LEU A 89 -16.80 6.93 15.96
CA LEU A 89 -15.84 5.91 16.43
C LEU A 89 -15.02 6.37 17.64
N PHE A 90 -14.88 7.68 17.86
CA PHE A 90 -14.19 8.21 19.05
C PHE A 90 -15.08 8.19 20.29
N LYS A 91 -16.41 8.00 20.14
CA LYS A 91 -17.34 7.89 21.26
C LYS A 91 -17.28 6.46 21.79
N HIS A 92 -16.70 6.29 22.98
CA HIS A 92 -16.57 4.98 23.59
C HIS A 92 -17.95 4.46 24.06
N ASP A 93 -18.58 3.61 23.25
CA ASP A 93 -19.75 2.82 23.65
C ASP A 93 -19.33 1.34 23.81
N PRO A 94 -19.25 0.80 25.03
CA PRO A 94 -18.85 -0.60 25.26
C PRO A 94 -19.83 -1.63 24.70
N PHE A 95 -21.08 -1.24 24.36
CA PHE A 95 -22.12 -2.18 23.91
C PHE A 95 -22.34 -2.17 22.39
N ALA A 96 -21.82 -1.17 21.68
CA ALA A 96 -22.02 -1.01 20.24
C ALA A 96 -20.72 -1.10 19.41
N GLN A 97 -19.61 -1.57 20.00
CA GLN A 97 -18.28 -1.48 19.37
C GLN A 97 -18.18 -2.16 17.99
N ASP A 98 -18.75 -3.35 17.82
CA ASP A 98 -18.73 -4.05 16.52
C ASP A 98 -19.58 -3.32 15.47
N GLN A 99 -20.78 -2.85 15.86
CA GLN A 99 -21.66 -2.11 14.98
C GLN A 99 -21.06 -0.76 14.57
N GLN A 100 -20.45 -0.05 15.52
CA GLN A 100 -19.73 1.20 15.27
C GLN A 100 -18.56 0.98 14.33
N ARG A 101 -17.74 -0.06 14.54
CA ARG A 101 -16.63 -0.43 13.65
C ARG A 101 -17.12 -0.71 12.23
N GLN A 102 -18.18 -1.50 12.07
CA GLN A 102 -18.76 -1.78 10.75
C GLN A 102 -19.31 -0.52 10.09
N GLN A 103 -20.04 0.33 10.84
CA GLN A 103 -20.52 1.62 10.33
C GLN A 103 -19.35 2.52 9.90
N GLY A 104 -18.23 2.51 10.61
CA GLY A 104 -17.00 3.19 10.24
C GLY A 104 -16.44 2.69 8.91
N ILE A 105 -16.36 1.37 8.73
CA ILE A 105 -15.92 0.73 7.48
C ILE A 105 -16.84 1.12 6.31
N ASP A 106 -18.16 1.01 6.50
CA ASP A 106 -19.16 1.38 5.49
C ASP A 106 -19.05 2.88 5.14
N SER A 107 -18.80 3.73 6.14
CA SER A 107 -18.59 5.17 5.95
C SER A 107 -17.34 5.45 5.13
N ILE A 108 -16.22 4.79 5.42
CA ILE A 108 -14.98 4.91 4.62
C ILE A 108 -15.20 4.42 3.18
N ALA A 109 -15.96 3.33 3.00
CA ALA A 109 -16.31 2.83 1.67
C ALA A 109 -17.16 3.85 0.88
N ALA A 110 -18.14 4.49 1.52
CA ALA A 110 -18.96 5.52 0.89
C ALA A 110 -18.13 6.76 0.51
N LEU A 111 -17.23 7.20 1.40
CA LEU A 111 -16.29 8.28 1.10
C LEU A 111 -15.37 7.92 -0.07
N THR A 112 -14.84 6.69 -0.08
CA THR A 112 -14.00 6.16 -1.16
C THR A 112 -14.73 6.21 -2.50
N PHE A 113 -15.99 5.77 -2.53
CA PHE A 113 -16.81 5.80 -3.75
C PHE A 113 -17.01 7.22 -4.27
N ILE A 114 -17.46 8.15 -3.40
CA ILE A 114 -17.74 9.54 -3.79
C ILE A 114 -16.49 10.21 -4.36
N LEU A 115 -15.34 10.05 -3.70
CA LEU A 115 -14.09 10.69 -4.08
C LEU A 115 -13.44 10.05 -5.32
N GLN A 116 -13.69 8.77 -5.58
CA GLN A 116 -13.31 8.13 -6.85
C GLN A 116 -14.07 8.72 -8.03
N GLN A 117 -15.36 9.00 -7.87
CA GLN A 117 -16.19 9.56 -8.94
C GLN A 117 -15.95 11.06 -9.16
N LYS A 118 -15.81 11.83 -8.07
CA LYS A 118 -15.66 13.28 -8.11
C LYS A 118 -14.46 13.73 -7.27
N PRO A 119 -13.22 13.58 -7.77
CA PRO A 119 -12.00 13.87 -7.01
C PRO A 119 -11.81 15.36 -6.67
N HIS A 120 -12.39 16.26 -7.48
CA HIS A 120 -12.29 17.71 -7.24
C HIS A 120 -12.99 18.14 -5.95
N LEU A 121 -13.93 17.34 -5.41
CA LEU A 121 -14.61 17.63 -4.15
C LEU A 121 -13.66 17.75 -2.95
N LEU A 122 -12.48 17.10 -3.00
CA LEU A 122 -11.44 17.24 -1.98
C LEU A 122 -10.96 18.69 -1.79
N LEU A 123 -11.08 19.50 -2.85
CA LEU A 123 -10.65 20.89 -2.89
C LEU A 123 -11.80 21.87 -2.71
N SER A 124 -13.04 21.38 -2.64
CA SER A 124 -14.24 22.19 -2.43
C SER A 124 -14.39 22.61 -0.97
N THR A 125 -15.12 23.70 -0.73
CA THR A 125 -15.41 24.23 0.61
C THR A 125 -16.73 23.67 1.16
N ARG A 126 -16.82 23.53 2.49
CA ARG A 126 -17.95 22.90 3.20
C ARG A 126 -19.30 23.62 3.07
N ASP A 127 -19.30 24.92 2.77
CA ASP A 127 -20.52 25.72 2.63
C ASP A 127 -20.32 26.85 1.60
N SER A 128 -21.41 27.25 0.95
CA SER A 128 -21.49 28.32 -0.05
C SER A 128 -22.17 29.60 0.46
N GLU A 129 -22.48 29.68 1.76
CA GLU A 129 -23.00 30.92 2.36
C GLU A 129 -21.86 31.93 2.44
N ASP A 130 -21.97 32.96 1.60
CA ASP A 130 -20.97 33.99 1.29
C ASP A 130 -20.87 35.03 2.42
N ASP A 131 -20.44 34.58 3.60
CA ASP A 131 -20.18 35.47 4.76
C ASP A 131 -18.84 36.23 4.61
N GLY A 132 -18.17 36.14 3.45
CA GLY A 132 -16.85 36.75 3.20
C GLY A 132 -15.68 36.11 3.97
N ILE A 133 -15.94 35.10 4.80
CA ILE A 133 -14.90 34.37 5.54
C ILE A 133 -14.43 33.19 4.68
N PRO A 134 -13.13 33.13 4.30
CA PRO A 134 -12.61 31.99 3.55
C PRO A 134 -12.79 30.71 4.39
N ARG A 135 -13.23 29.62 3.74
CA ARG A 135 -13.43 28.31 4.38
C ARG A 135 -12.36 27.31 3.95
N PRO A 136 -11.96 26.37 4.82
CA PRO A 136 -10.95 25.38 4.49
C PRO A 136 -11.47 24.40 3.42
N PRO A 137 -10.60 23.94 2.50
CA PRO A 137 -10.90 22.82 1.63
C PRO A 137 -11.26 21.54 2.40
N LEU A 138 -12.13 20.72 1.84
CA LEU A 138 -12.66 19.50 2.46
C LEU A 138 -11.56 18.56 2.96
N ILE A 139 -10.46 18.43 2.21
CA ILE A 139 -9.32 17.60 2.61
C ILE A 139 -8.69 18.05 3.93
N LEU A 140 -8.57 19.35 4.21
CA LEU A 140 -7.99 19.85 5.46
C LEU A 140 -8.85 19.52 6.68
N TRP A 141 -10.15 19.34 6.48
CA TRP A 141 -11.09 18.97 7.53
C TRP A 141 -11.20 17.45 7.71
N LEU A 142 -11.18 16.68 6.61
CA LEU A 142 -11.25 15.21 6.66
C LEU A 142 -9.95 14.60 7.19
N TYR A 143 -8.80 15.15 6.77
CA TYR A 143 -7.49 14.57 7.02
C TYR A 143 -7.15 14.37 8.50
N PRO A 144 -7.31 15.35 9.42
CA PRO A 144 -7.04 15.15 10.85
C PRO A 144 -7.89 14.04 11.49
N LYS A 145 -9.12 13.84 11.02
CA LYS A 145 -10.02 12.77 11.51
C LYS A 145 -9.48 11.40 11.12
N LEU A 146 -9.03 11.25 9.87
CA LEU A 146 -8.36 10.03 9.39
C LEU A 146 -7.08 9.73 10.17
N LEU A 147 -6.23 10.75 10.41
CA LEU A 147 -5.03 10.58 11.23
C LEU A 147 -5.36 10.15 12.66
N GLY A 148 -6.42 10.71 13.23
CA GLY A 148 -6.90 10.34 14.56
C GLY A 148 -7.25 8.86 14.66
N LEU A 149 -7.94 8.29 13.67
CA LEU A 149 -8.35 6.89 13.68
C LEU A 149 -7.16 5.94 13.78
N LEU A 150 -6.07 6.20 13.05
CA LEU A 150 -4.84 5.40 13.03
C LEU A 150 -4.07 5.35 14.37
N THR A 151 -4.51 6.12 15.37
CA THR A 151 -3.86 6.19 16.69
C THR A 151 -4.56 5.35 17.77
N TYR A 152 -5.71 4.71 17.46
CA TYR A 152 -6.46 3.90 18.44
C TYR A 152 -6.36 2.40 18.17
N THR A 153 -5.78 1.66 19.12
CA THR A 153 -5.58 0.20 19.02
C THR A 153 -6.87 -0.60 18.91
N THR A 154 -7.98 -0.04 19.38
CA THR A 154 -9.30 -0.67 19.33
C THR A 154 -9.93 -0.60 17.94
N LEU A 155 -9.38 0.24 17.05
CA LEU A 155 -9.88 0.47 15.70
C LEU A 155 -9.01 -0.19 14.63
N ASN A 156 -8.15 -1.16 14.98
CA ASN A 156 -7.25 -1.83 14.05
C ASN A 156 -7.93 -2.37 12.77
N SER A 157 -9.15 -2.91 12.88
CA SER A 157 -9.95 -3.36 11.73
C SER A 157 -10.30 -2.24 10.72
N VAL A 158 -10.31 -0.99 11.17
CA VAL A 158 -10.61 0.20 10.36
C VAL A 158 -9.33 0.78 9.75
N HIS A 159 -8.15 0.52 10.33
CA HIS A 159 -6.89 1.15 9.91
C HIS A 159 -6.53 0.87 8.45
N GLU A 160 -6.72 -0.36 7.96
CA GLU A 160 -6.46 -0.70 6.55
C GLU A 160 -7.34 0.14 5.61
N HIS A 161 -8.62 0.30 5.93
CA HIS A 161 -9.55 1.12 5.15
C HIS A 161 -9.14 2.61 5.17
N VAL A 162 -8.67 3.12 6.32
CA VAL A 162 -8.14 4.49 6.43
C VAL A 162 -6.87 4.65 5.59
N GLN A 163 -5.95 3.69 5.61
CA GLN A 163 -4.73 3.72 4.79
C GLN A 163 -5.08 3.76 3.30
N GLN A 164 -6.04 2.94 2.86
CA GLN A 164 -6.52 2.92 1.48
C GLN A 164 -7.15 4.27 1.08
N LEU A 165 -7.97 4.87 1.95
CA LEU A 165 -8.55 6.20 1.71
C LEU A 165 -7.48 7.31 1.67
N LEU A 166 -6.47 7.26 2.54
CA LEU A 166 -5.34 8.20 2.51
C LEU A 166 -4.54 8.10 1.20
N HIS A 167 -4.33 6.88 0.69
CA HIS A 167 -3.72 6.67 -0.61
C HIS A 167 -4.62 7.17 -1.74
N LEU A 168 -5.93 6.88 -1.67
CA LEU A 168 -6.92 7.31 -2.66
C LEU A 168 -6.90 8.82 -2.85
N CYS A 169 -6.90 9.60 -1.76
CA CYS A 169 -6.88 11.06 -1.80
C CYS A 169 -5.72 11.61 -2.64
N LEU A 170 -4.55 10.94 -2.66
CA LEU A 170 -3.43 11.30 -3.51
C LEU A 170 -3.61 10.78 -4.95
N SER A 171 -3.98 9.51 -5.10
CA SER A 171 -4.00 8.84 -6.40
C SER A 171 -5.08 9.41 -7.33
N VAL A 172 -6.27 9.75 -6.83
CA VAL A 172 -7.35 10.32 -7.66
C VAL A 172 -7.03 11.74 -8.16
N LEU A 173 -6.31 12.52 -7.34
CA LEU A 173 -5.85 13.85 -7.73
C LEU A 173 -4.69 13.76 -8.74
N ALA A 174 -3.75 12.82 -8.53
CA ALA A 174 -2.62 12.62 -9.43
C ALA A 174 -3.04 12.09 -10.81
N ARG A 175 -4.08 11.24 -10.87
CA ARG A 175 -4.64 10.70 -12.13
C ARG A 175 -5.37 11.74 -12.99
N THR A 176 -5.81 12.84 -12.39
CA THR A 176 -6.54 13.89 -13.08
C THR A 176 -5.57 15.00 -13.49
N SER A 177 -5.26 15.14 -14.78
CA SER A 177 -4.25 16.11 -15.26
C SER A 177 -4.51 17.55 -14.80
N ALA A 178 -5.79 17.96 -14.72
CA ALA A 178 -6.19 19.28 -14.21
C ALA A 178 -5.88 19.50 -12.71
N LEU A 179 -5.76 18.43 -11.93
CA LEU A 179 -5.58 18.46 -10.47
C LEU A 179 -4.15 18.11 -10.03
N TRP A 180 -3.21 17.92 -10.96
CA TRP A 180 -1.83 17.55 -10.64
C TRP A 180 -1.14 18.52 -9.67
N ARG A 181 -1.33 19.83 -9.85
CA ARG A 181 -0.77 20.84 -8.93
C ARG A 181 -1.34 20.66 -7.52
N SER A 182 -2.63 20.40 -7.42
CA SER A 182 -3.29 20.12 -6.15
C SER A 182 -2.77 18.82 -5.52
N ALA A 183 -2.51 17.78 -6.33
CA ALA A 183 -1.89 16.53 -5.85
C ALA A 183 -0.50 16.77 -5.26
N ALA A 184 0.31 17.66 -5.85
CA ALA A 184 1.62 18.05 -5.30
C ALA A 184 1.48 18.79 -3.96
N VAL A 185 0.49 19.70 -3.83
CA VAL A 185 0.22 20.42 -2.58
C VAL A 185 -0.28 19.47 -1.48
N VAL A 186 -1.15 18.51 -1.80
CA VAL A 186 -1.60 17.48 -0.84
C VAL A 186 -0.45 16.53 -0.47
N SER A 187 0.40 16.14 -1.43
CA SER A 187 1.62 15.37 -1.13
C SER A 187 2.55 16.12 -0.17
N GLN A 188 2.68 17.44 -0.32
CA GLN A 188 3.45 18.26 0.59
C GLN A 188 2.81 18.31 2.00
N LEU A 189 1.49 18.31 2.12
CA LEU A 189 0.81 18.21 3.41
C LEU A 189 1.18 16.90 4.15
N TYR A 190 1.18 15.76 3.45
CA TYR A 190 1.57 14.46 4.00
C TYR A 190 3.03 14.49 4.46
N ARG A 191 3.92 14.97 3.59
CA ARG A 191 5.35 15.14 3.87
C ARG A 191 5.60 15.98 5.11
N SER A 192 4.96 17.14 5.21
CA SER A 192 5.15 18.04 6.34
C SER A 192 4.62 17.44 7.65
N CYS A 193 3.58 16.60 7.61
CA CYS A 193 3.11 15.86 8.80
C CYS A 193 4.13 14.82 9.28
N VAL A 194 4.72 14.04 8.37
CA VAL A 194 5.80 13.09 8.71
C VAL A 194 7.00 13.85 9.30
N GLN A 195 7.36 15.00 8.73
CA GLN A 195 8.46 15.82 9.26
C GLN A 195 8.16 16.35 10.67
N SER A 196 6.92 16.80 10.94
CA SER A 196 6.49 17.22 12.28
C SER A 196 6.57 16.08 13.29
N ILE A 197 6.19 14.87 12.90
CA ILE A 197 6.34 13.67 13.73
C ILE A 197 7.82 13.43 14.04
N LEU A 198 8.67 13.30 13.01
CA LEU A 198 10.11 13.04 13.17
C LEU A 198 10.80 14.08 14.05
N THR A 199 10.52 15.37 13.82
CA THR A 199 11.07 16.47 14.62
C THR A 199 10.66 16.34 16.08
N LYS A 200 9.39 16.01 16.36
CA LYS A 200 8.92 15.84 17.74
C LYS A 200 9.52 14.59 18.41
N LEU A 201 9.64 13.49 17.67
CA LEU A 201 10.30 12.27 18.16
C LEU A 201 11.77 12.55 18.51
N GLN A 202 12.48 13.29 17.65
CA GLN A 202 13.86 13.71 17.90
C GLN A 202 14.01 14.57 19.16
N CYS A 203 13.11 15.54 19.39
CA CYS A 203 13.15 16.37 20.60
C CYS A 203 12.92 15.59 21.89
N VAL A 204 12.05 14.56 21.87
CA VAL A 204 11.82 13.70 23.05
C VAL A 204 12.99 12.75 23.27
N ASP A 205 13.76 12.45 22.23
CA ASP A 205 14.89 11.53 22.27
C ASP A 205 16.20 12.16 22.76
N ASP A 206 16.23 13.49 22.90
CA ASP A 206 17.40 14.26 23.30
C ASP A 206 17.70 14.10 24.81
N PRO A 207 18.83 13.47 25.19
CA PRO A 207 19.19 13.24 26.59
C PRO A 207 19.48 14.53 27.37
N VAL A 208 19.64 15.67 26.70
CA VAL A 208 19.92 16.98 27.32
C VAL A 208 18.63 17.69 27.76
N SER A 209 17.47 17.27 27.25
CA SER A 209 16.18 17.90 27.54
C SER A 209 15.62 17.46 28.91
N VAL A 210 15.91 18.25 29.95
CA VAL A 210 15.31 18.09 31.29
C VAL A 210 14.39 19.28 31.58
N PRO A 211 13.11 19.05 31.98
CA PRO A 211 12.44 17.76 32.14
C PRO A 211 12.05 17.11 30.80
N ALA A 212 11.98 15.77 30.76
CA ALA A 212 11.59 15.02 29.57
C ALA A 212 10.21 15.51 29.07
N PRO A 213 10.13 16.14 27.88
CA PRO A 213 8.88 16.75 27.44
C PRO A 213 7.83 15.67 27.18
N SER A 214 6.59 15.91 27.61
CA SER A 214 5.45 15.07 27.21
C SER A 214 5.34 15.06 25.68
N PHE A 215 5.18 13.86 25.11
CA PHE A 215 5.02 13.73 23.66
C PHE A 215 3.62 14.23 23.28
N SER A 216 3.57 15.23 22.42
CA SER A 216 2.35 15.81 21.87
C SER A 216 2.68 16.49 20.55
N VAL A 217 2.01 16.09 19.48
CA VAL A 217 2.18 16.67 18.13
C VAL A 217 0.80 16.94 17.54
N ALA A 218 0.57 18.19 17.10
CA ALA A 218 -0.64 18.57 16.39
C ALA A 218 -0.43 18.37 14.88
N LEU A 219 -1.28 17.55 14.25
CA LEU A 219 -1.20 17.22 12.83
C LEU A 219 -2.53 17.54 12.12
N PRO A 220 -2.48 18.26 10.98
CA PRO A 220 -1.37 19.08 10.51
C PRO A 220 -0.99 20.20 11.50
N SER A 221 0.24 20.71 11.43
CA SER A 221 0.61 21.91 12.22
C SER A 221 -0.03 23.16 11.63
N SER A 222 -0.19 24.22 12.42
CA SER A 222 -0.75 25.49 11.96
C SER A 222 0.07 26.10 10.82
N SER A 223 1.39 25.95 10.84
CA SER A 223 2.30 26.32 9.75
C SER A 223 2.05 25.53 8.47
N ASN A 224 1.74 24.24 8.57
CA ASN A 224 1.46 23.41 7.40
C ASN A 224 0.10 23.76 6.80
N ILE A 225 -0.88 24.10 7.65
CA ILE A 225 -2.20 24.56 7.23
C ILE A 225 -2.07 25.89 6.48
N SER A 226 -1.28 26.85 6.98
CA SER A 226 -1.11 28.14 6.32
C SER A 226 -0.33 28.07 5.01
N VAL A 227 0.50 27.04 4.80
CA VAL A 227 1.13 26.76 3.50
C VAL A 227 0.13 26.16 2.51
N PHE A 228 -0.75 25.28 2.98
CA PHE A 228 -1.77 24.63 2.15
C PHE A 228 -2.94 25.58 1.81
N TRP A 229 -3.34 26.39 2.78
CA TRP A 229 -4.48 27.30 2.74
C TRP A 229 -4.03 28.69 3.24
N PRO A 230 -3.40 29.51 2.38
CA PRO A 230 -2.83 30.80 2.76
C PRO A 230 -3.85 31.78 3.37
N GLU A 231 -5.11 31.69 2.97
CA GLU A 231 -6.21 32.48 3.50
C GLU A 231 -6.44 32.24 5.01
N SER A 232 -5.98 31.09 5.53
CA SER A 232 -6.03 30.81 6.97
C SER A 232 -5.22 31.81 7.80
N GLN A 233 -4.25 32.52 7.20
CA GLN A 233 -3.45 33.55 7.89
C GLN A 233 -4.28 34.79 8.27
N GLN A 234 -5.43 34.98 7.63
CA GLN A 234 -6.34 36.09 7.91
C GLN A 234 -7.26 35.79 9.10
N ILE A 235 -7.23 34.56 9.62
CA ILE A 235 -8.11 34.08 10.68
C ILE A 235 -7.34 34.13 12.01
N ILE A 236 -7.93 34.76 13.02
CA ILE A 236 -7.33 34.97 14.35
C ILE A 236 -7.09 33.64 15.09
N ALA A 237 -7.98 32.66 14.89
CA ALA A 237 -7.86 31.32 15.47
C ALA A 237 -8.27 30.26 14.44
N LEU A 238 -7.44 29.24 14.24
CA LEU A 238 -7.81 28.12 13.37
C LEU A 238 -9.00 27.36 13.97
N PRO A 239 -9.97 26.93 13.15
CA PRO A 239 -11.02 26.03 13.60
C PRO A 239 -10.44 24.76 14.24
N HIS A 240 -11.02 24.36 15.38
CA HIS A 240 -10.50 23.26 16.20
C HIS A 240 -10.44 21.91 15.45
N ASP A 241 -11.26 21.72 14.43
CA ASP A 241 -11.37 20.46 13.69
C ASP A 241 -10.30 20.29 12.60
N LEU A 242 -9.47 21.31 12.35
CA LEU A 242 -8.40 21.26 11.35
C LEU A 242 -7.10 20.64 11.87
N GLN A 243 -7.03 20.32 13.16
CA GLN A 243 -5.85 19.72 13.78
C GLN A 243 -6.24 18.56 14.69
N ARG A 244 -5.43 17.50 14.66
CA ARG A 244 -5.52 16.38 15.60
C ARG A 244 -4.25 16.30 16.43
N THR A 245 -4.39 16.38 17.75
CA THR A 245 -3.27 16.19 18.67
C THR A 245 -3.05 14.71 18.94
N ILE A 246 -1.85 14.21 18.62
CA ILE A 246 -1.42 12.85 18.91
C ILE A 246 -0.47 12.89 20.10
N THR A 247 -0.84 12.19 21.17
CA THR A 247 -0.08 12.11 22.42
C THR A 247 0.73 10.82 22.57
N SER A 248 0.43 9.81 21.76
CA SER A 248 1.16 8.52 21.75
C SER A 248 2.30 8.54 20.75
N GLN A 249 3.52 8.21 21.19
CA GLN A 249 4.69 8.08 20.32
C GLN A 249 4.51 6.96 19.30
N LEU A 250 4.01 5.79 19.73
CA LEU A 250 3.74 4.66 18.84
C LEU A 250 2.61 4.98 17.86
N GLY A 251 1.56 5.67 18.30
CA GLY A 251 0.50 6.14 17.42
C GLY A 251 1.02 7.12 16.37
N ALA A 252 1.91 8.04 16.75
CA ALA A 252 2.54 8.96 15.80
C ALA A 252 3.46 8.24 14.81
N ILE A 253 4.20 7.22 15.24
CA ILE A 253 5.00 6.36 14.35
C ILE A 253 4.10 5.62 13.36
N ASN A 254 2.99 5.04 13.82
CA ASN A 254 2.03 4.34 12.96
C ASN A 254 1.49 5.28 11.88
N VAL A 255 1.04 6.48 12.29
CA VAL A 255 0.61 7.53 11.36
C VAL A 255 1.72 7.89 10.38
N GLY A 256 2.97 8.06 10.85
CA GLY A 256 4.12 8.35 10.01
C GLY A 256 4.32 7.28 8.91
N PHE A 257 4.29 6.00 9.27
CA PHE A 257 4.41 4.92 8.29
C PHE A 257 3.22 4.86 7.33
N CYS A 258 1.99 5.05 7.81
CA CYS A 258 0.80 5.08 6.94
C CYS A 258 0.88 6.21 5.90
N LEU A 259 1.38 7.39 6.30
CA LEU A 259 1.57 8.52 5.38
C LEU A 259 2.68 8.26 4.37
N LEU A 260 3.81 7.68 4.79
CA LEU A 260 4.88 7.27 3.88
C LEU A 260 4.40 6.20 2.90
N LEU A 261 3.58 5.25 3.36
CA LEU A 261 2.97 4.22 2.53
C LEU A 261 2.03 4.81 1.47
N ALA A 262 1.18 5.76 1.85
CA ALA A 262 0.31 6.47 0.91
C ALA A 262 1.11 7.23 -0.15
N LEU A 263 2.19 7.92 0.26
CA LEU A 263 3.11 8.63 -0.64
C LEU A 263 3.85 7.67 -1.58
N ALA A 264 4.39 6.55 -1.06
CA ALA A 264 5.11 5.57 -1.87
C ALA A 264 4.21 4.95 -2.94
N ASN A 265 2.97 4.59 -2.59
CA ASN A 265 1.99 4.07 -3.55
C ASN A 265 1.57 5.11 -4.60
N ALA A 266 1.58 6.41 -4.27
CA ALA A 266 1.25 7.47 -5.22
C ALA A 266 2.37 7.74 -6.24
N ILE A 267 3.60 7.34 -5.96
CA ILE A 267 4.77 7.50 -6.85
C ILE A 267 4.87 6.36 -7.87
N GLN A 268 4.31 5.18 -7.58
CA GLN A 268 4.41 4.03 -8.47
C GLN A 268 3.78 4.31 -9.85
N PRO A 269 4.45 3.96 -10.96
CA PRO A 269 3.90 4.14 -12.30
C PRO A 269 2.66 3.27 -12.45
N GLN A 270 1.47 3.88 -12.51
CA GLN A 270 0.28 3.18 -12.99
C GLN A 270 0.47 2.87 -14.48
N GLU A 271 -0.01 1.70 -14.91
CA GLU A 271 0.11 1.09 -16.26
C GLU A 271 -0.36 1.96 -17.46
N ARG A 272 -0.64 3.25 -17.28
CA ARG A 272 -0.96 4.18 -18.36
C ARG A 272 0.23 5.05 -18.72
N GLU A 273 0.67 4.86 -19.95
CA GLU A 273 1.62 5.65 -20.76
C GLU A 273 1.50 7.17 -20.58
N SER A 274 1.97 7.73 -19.46
CA SER A 274 2.12 9.17 -19.29
C SER A 274 3.59 9.52 -19.14
N VAL A 275 4.11 10.18 -20.18
CA VAL A 275 5.52 10.43 -20.48
C VAL A 275 6.11 11.57 -19.64
N THR A 276 5.75 11.69 -18.35
CA THR A 276 6.36 12.71 -17.48
C THR A 276 6.84 12.12 -16.15
N PRO A 277 8.01 11.46 -16.15
CA PRO A 277 8.78 11.22 -14.93
C PRO A 277 9.52 12.52 -14.59
N GLY A 278 9.34 13.06 -13.38
CA GLY A 278 10.16 14.22 -13.02
C GLY A 278 9.94 14.84 -11.66
N ALA A 279 8.71 14.97 -11.16
CA ALA A 279 8.49 15.66 -9.88
C ALA A 279 8.43 14.70 -8.68
N LEU A 280 7.76 13.56 -8.83
CA LEU A 280 7.47 12.63 -7.74
C LEU A 280 8.64 11.67 -7.40
N ASP A 281 9.47 11.32 -8.38
CA ASP A 281 10.65 10.45 -8.19
C ASP A 281 11.70 11.06 -7.25
N HIS A 282 11.77 12.39 -7.16
CA HIS A 282 12.68 13.09 -6.25
C HIS A 282 12.33 12.90 -4.76
N HIS A 283 11.15 12.36 -4.44
CA HIS A 283 10.75 12.12 -3.07
C HIS A 283 11.17 10.74 -2.53
N LEU A 284 11.55 9.80 -3.39
CA LEU A 284 11.89 8.43 -2.98
C LEU A 284 13.03 8.36 -1.95
N PRO A 285 14.18 9.07 -2.11
CA PRO A 285 15.23 9.06 -1.10
C PRO A 285 14.77 9.61 0.25
N TRP A 286 13.93 10.64 0.24
CA TRP A 286 13.38 11.22 1.48
C TRP A 286 12.41 10.26 2.17
N ILE A 287 11.60 9.51 1.42
CA ILE A 287 10.71 8.48 1.98
C ILE A 287 11.53 7.37 2.66
N ILE A 288 12.59 6.90 2.00
CA ILE A 288 13.48 5.87 2.55
C ILE A 288 14.16 6.39 3.84
N ASP A 289 14.78 7.57 3.80
CA ASP A 289 15.46 8.16 4.94
C ASP A 289 14.48 8.37 6.13
N SER A 290 13.25 8.79 5.84
CA SER A 290 12.18 8.98 6.85
C SER A 290 11.69 7.66 7.43
N ALA A 291 11.53 6.62 6.60
CA ALA A 291 11.11 5.29 7.04
C ALA A 291 12.14 4.66 7.98
N GLN A 292 13.42 4.78 7.65
CA GLN A 292 14.52 4.31 8.50
C GLN A 292 14.58 5.08 9.83
N ALA A 293 14.41 6.40 9.80
CA ALA A 293 14.37 7.21 11.02
C ALA A 293 13.20 6.78 11.93
N LEU A 294 11.98 6.62 11.40
CA LEU A 294 10.83 6.14 12.16
C LEU A 294 11.06 4.73 12.73
N TRP A 295 11.64 3.83 11.95
CA TRP A 295 11.94 2.46 12.39
C TRP A 295 12.96 2.43 13.54
N LYS A 296 13.99 3.28 13.48
CA LYS A 296 14.96 3.43 14.57
C LYS A 296 14.29 3.88 15.87
N TYR A 297 13.42 4.89 15.81
CA TYR A 297 12.66 5.36 16.96
C TYR A 297 11.71 4.28 17.50
N PHE A 298 11.02 3.56 16.61
CA PHE A 298 10.16 2.44 16.96
C PHE A 298 10.93 1.38 17.76
N ARG A 299 12.06 0.88 17.23
CA ARG A 299 12.89 -0.13 17.90
C ARG A 299 13.38 0.34 19.26
N ARG A 300 13.85 1.57 19.37
CA ARG A 300 14.33 2.13 20.65
C ARG A 300 13.25 2.07 21.73
N TRP A 301 11.99 2.32 21.38
CA TRP A 301 10.88 2.32 22.34
C TRP A 301 10.19 0.97 22.50
N THR A 302 10.49 -0.04 21.67
CA THR A 302 9.91 -1.39 21.80
C THR A 302 10.86 -2.44 22.38
N THR A 303 12.13 -2.11 22.62
CA THR A 303 13.12 -3.02 23.26
C THR A 303 12.77 -3.42 24.69
N SER A 304 11.87 -2.70 25.39
CA SER A 304 11.37 -3.13 26.70
C SER A 304 10.26 -4.18 26.53
N SER A 305 10.56 -5.43 26.89
CA SER A 305 9.81 -6.71 26.80
C SER A 305 8.28 -6.77 27.01
N ALA A 306 7.56 -5.68 27.29
CA ALA A 306 6.10 -5.74 27.35
C ALA A 306 5.55 -5.71 25.91
N LYS A 307 4.75 -6.71 25.52
CA LYS A 307 3.95 -6.69 24.27
C LYS A 307 3.14 -5.38 24.26
N ARG A 308 3.60 -4.40 23.50
CA ARG A 308 2.95 -3.09 23.42
C ARG A 308 1.88 -3.19 22.33
N PRO A 309 0.66 -2.70 22.59
CA PRO A 309 -0.32 -2.63 21.52
C PRO A 309 0.24 -1.71 20.41
N PHE A 310 -0.05 -2.04 19.15
CA PHE A 310 0.55 -1.50 17.90
C PHE A 310 1.84 -2.13 17.37
N SER A 311 2.62 -2.90 18.13
CA SER A 311 3.92 -3.38 17.64
C SER A 311 3.82 -4.15 16.33
N ASP A 312 2.86 -5.05 16.24
CA ASP A 312 2.72 -5.99 15.13
C ASP A 312 2.17 -5.26 13.90
N GLU A 313 1.23 -4.35 14.10
CA GLU A 313 0.66 -3.53 13.03
C GLU A 313 1.71 -2.58 12.44
N ILE A 314 2.47 -1.88 13.28
CA ILE A 314 3.55 -0.98 12.83
C ILE A 314 4.60 -1.77 12.04
N THR A 315 4.94 -2.96 12.52
CA THR A 315 5.87 -3.88 11.84
C THR A 315 5.34 -4.28 10.47
N LEU A 316 4.04 -4.60 10.37
CA LEU A 316 3.39 -4.96 9.12
C LEU A 316 3.38 -3.81 8.11
N VAL A 317 2.99 -2.60 8.54
CA VAL A 317 2.97 -1.41 7.67
C VAL A 317 4.39 -1.05 7.21
N TYR A 318 5.40 -1.18 8.07
CA TYR A 318 6.79 -1.00 7.68
C TYR A 318 7.24 -2.02 6.64
N LEU A 319 6.91 -3.31 6.81
CA LEU A 319 7.24 -4.34 5.82
C LEU A 319 6.55 -4.08 4.48
N GLN A 320 5.27 -3.67 4.49
CA GLN A 320 4.54 -3.29 3.28
C GLN A 320 5.20 -2.08 2.59
N LEU A 321 5.66 -1.10 3.36
CA LEU A 321 6.41 0.04 2.82
C LEU A 321 7.73 -0.40 2.18
N LEU A 322 8.48 -1.31 2.81
CA LEU A 322 9.70 -1.87 2.21
C LEU A 322 9.41 -2.62 0.92
N GLU A 323 8.33 -3.41 0.88
CA GLU A 323 7.88 -4.11 -0.32
C GLU A 323 7.67 -3.13 -1.48
N ILE A 324 6.92 -2.05 -1.27
CA ILE A 324 6.66 -1.05 -2.32
C ILE A 324 7.91 -0.26 -2.71
N LEU A 325 8.79 0.08 -1.77
CA LEU A 325 9.96 0.90 -2.04
C LEU A 325 11.05 0.14 -2.81
N PHE A 326 11.18 -1.17 -2.57
CA PHE A 326 12.31 -1.96 -3.04
C PHE A 326 11.95 -3.07 -4.02
N LEU A 327 10.67 -3.40 -4.17
CA LEU A 327 10.16 -4.39 -5.12
C LEU A 327 9.05 -3.80 -6.03
N PRO A 328 9.38 -2.81 -6.89
CA PRO A 328 8.42 -2.32 -7.87
C PRO A 328 7.94 -3.47 -8.78
N SER A 329 6.63 -3.47 -9.05
CA SER A 329 5.92 -4.47 -9.85
C SER A 329 6.64 -4.85 -11.15
N LEU A 330 6.52 -6.13 -11.51
CA LEU A 330 7.17 -6.89 -12.57
C LEU A 330 6.91 -6.39 -14.02
N ALA A 331 6.57 -5.12 -14.24
CA ALA A 331 6.37 -4.57 -15.58
C ALA A 331 7.72 -4.59 -16.35
N PRO A 332 7.81 -5.30 -17.49
CA PRO A 332 9.03 -5.44 -18.26
C PRO A 332 9.28 -4.15 -19.05
N GLY A 333 9.81 -3.11 -18.39
CA GLY A 333 10.12 -1.85 -19.05
C GLY A 333 10.85 -0.88 -18.14
N ASP A 334 10.33 -0.69 -16.92
CA ASP A 334 10.88 0.31 -15.99
C ASP A 334 11.81 -0.35 -14.99
N ARG A 335 13.06 -0.48 -15.44
CA ARG A 335 14.19 -0.78 -14.57
C ARG A 335 14.31 0.34 -13.56
N THR A 336 13.87 0.11 -12.33
CA THR A 336 14.30 0.95 -11.22
C THR A 336 15.79 0.77 -11.07
N CYS A 337 16.52 1.80 -11.51
CA CYS A 337 17.91 1.95 -11.19
C CYS A 337 17.97 2.23 -9.69
N THR A 338 18.00 1.19 -8.86
CA THR A 338 18.25 1.34 -7.43
C THR A 338 19.61 2.00 -7.32
N SER A 339 19.61 3.27 -6.88
CA SER A 339 20.86 3.94 -6.57
C SER A 339 21.60 3.11 -5.52
N LEU A 340 22.93 3.15 -5.52
CA LEU A 340 23.72 2.45 -4.49
C LEU A 340 23.24 2.81 -3.07
N LYS A 341 22.78 4.05 -2.87
CA LYS A 341 22.18 4.52 -1.61
C LYS A 341 20.89 3.74 -1.27
N ASN A 342 20.00 3.54 -2.23
CA ASN A 342 18.76 2.79 -2.00
C ASN A 342 19.05 1.30 -1.73
N ALA A 343 20.01 0.72 -2.45
CA ALA A 343 20.46 -0.65 -2.22
C ALA A 343 21.05 -0.81 -0.79
N GLN A 344 21.90 0.11 -0.36
CA GLN A 344 22.44 0.14 0.99
C GLN A 344 21.34 0.30 2.05
N ALA A 345 20.37 1.19 1.80
CA ALA A 345 19.24 1.39 2.69
C ALA A 345 18.39 0.13 2.88
N LEU A 346 18.11 -0.60 1.78
CA LEU A 346 17.46 -1.91 1.83
C LEU A 346 18.26 -2.90 2.68
N ILE A 347 19.56 -3.03 2.44
CA ILE A 347 20.44 -3.93 3.19
C ILE A 347 20.43 -3.59 4.68
N THR A 348 20.50 -2.30 5.03
CA THR A 348 20.41 -1.84 6.42
C THR A 348 19.05 -2.21 7.04
N SER A 349 17.94 -1.94 6.35
CA SER A 349 16.60 -2.28 6.83
C SER A 349 16.41 -3.78 7.02
N LEU A 350 16.89 -4.62 6.08
CA LEU A 350 16.84 -6.08 6.20
C LEU A 350 17.73 -6.58 7.33
N ARG A 351 18.96 -6.06 7.46
CA ARG A 351 19.87 -6.41 8.56
C ARG A 351 19.24 -6.13 9.91
N GLU A 352 18.69 -4.93 10.08
CA GLU A 352 18.06 -4.53 11.34
C GLU A 352 16.86 -5.41 11.71
N PHE A 353 16.09 -5.84 10.71
CA PHE A 353 14.95 -6.73 10.92
C PHE A 353 15.39 -8.15 11.24
N VAL A 354 16.32 -8.71 10.46
CA VAL A 354 16.84 -10.08 10.63
C VAL A 354 17.58 -10.24 11.96
N ASP A 355 18.46 -9.30 12.32
CA ASP A 355 19.11 -9.28 13.65
C ASP A 355 18.08 -9.05 14.77
N GLY A 356 16.93 -8.45 14.46
CA GLY A 356 15.84 -8.20 15.40
C GLY A 356 14.87 -9.36 15.62
N LEU A 357 14.85 -10.37 14.74
CA LEU A 357 13.95 -11.54 14.81
C LEU A 357 13.95 -12.25 16.18
N PRO A 358 15.09 -12.43 16.89
CA PRO A 358 15.13 -13.01 18.23
C PRO A 358 14.36 -12.21 19.29
N SER A 359 14.28 -10.89 19.11
CA SER A 359 13.79 -9.94 20.11
C SER A 359 12.38 -9.42 19.84
N LEU A 360 11.93 -9.46 18.58
CA LEU A 360 10.59 -9.04 18.20
C LEU A 360 9.63 -10.23 18.40
N PRO A 361 8.49 -10.05 19.08
CA PRO A 361 7.38 -10.99 18.98
C PRO A 361 6.78 -10.86 17.58
N ALA A 362 7.50 -11.29 16.55
CA ALA A 362 7.06 -11.13 15.17
C ALA A 362 5.81 -12.00 14.97
N SER A 363 4.66 -11.36 14.76
CA SER A 363 3.41 -12.04 14.39
C SER A 363 3.64 -12.93 13.16
N GLU A 364 2.88 -14.00 13.02
CA GLU A 364 2.93 -14.88 11.84
C GLU A 364 2.77 -14.08 10.54
N SER A 365 1.86 -13.10 10.53
CA SER A 365 1.64 -12.19 9.41
C SER A 365 2.89 -11.40 9.01
N SER A 366 3.66 -10.90 9.99
CA SER A 366 4.91 -10.18 9.74
C SER A 366 5.99 -11.10 9.17
N GLN A 367 6.06 -12.35 9.67
CA GLN A 367 7.03 -13.34 9.19
C GLN A 367 6.72 -13.79 7.76
N VAL A 368 5.44 -14.00 7.42
CA VAL A 368 5.01 -14.33 6.05
C VAL A 368 5.30 -13.19 5.09
N ARG A 369 5.03 -11.94 5.47
CA ARG A 369 5.37 -10.77 4.63
C ARG A 369 6.88 -10.63 4.40
N LEU A 370 7.70 -10.87 5.42
CA LEU A 370 9.15 -10.91 5.25
C LEU A 370 9.57 -12.02 4.28
N ALA A 371 8.96 -13.20 4.37
CA ALA A 371 9.23 -14.30 3.44
C ALA A 371 8.92 -13.90 1.99
N ILE A 372 7.84 -13.15 1.75
CA ILE A 372 7.48 -12.59 0.43
C ILE A 372 8.59 -11.65 -0.05
N ILE A 373 8.99 -10.68 0.76
CA ILE A 373 10.03 -9.71 0.40
C ILE A 373 11.35 -10.41 0.05
N LEU A 374 11.79 -11.38 0.85
CA LEU A 374 13.03 -12.12 0.62
C LEU A 374 12.95 -12.99 -0.63
N THR A 375 11.82 -13.63 -0.88
CA THR A 375 11.60 -14.46 -2.09
C THR A 375 11.59 -13.59 -3.34
N HIS A 376 10.85 -12.48 -3.30
CA HIS A 376 10.82 -11.51 -4.39
C HIS A 376 12.16 -10.88 -4.69
N LEU A 377 12.89 -10.44 -3.66
CA LEU A 377 14.22 -9.87 -3.82
C LEU A 377 15.17 -10.88 -4.47
N ARG A 378 15.15 -12.15 -4.03
CA ARG A 378 15.93 -13.22 -4.65
C ARG A 378 15.55 -13.40 -6.12
N SER A 379 14.24 -13.39 -6.44
CA SER A 379 13.75 -13.48 -7.82
C SER A 379 14.31 -12.37 -8.71
N ALA A 380 14.20 -11.12 -8.25
CA ALA A 380 14.66 -9.93 -8.96
C ALA A 380 16.19 -9.90 -9.12
N LEU A 381 16.94 -10.39 -8.13
CA LEU A 381 18.39 -10.52 -8.18
C LEU A 381 18.89 -11.75 -8.95
N VAL A 382 18.00 -12.65 -9.39
CA VAL A 382 18.34 -13.81 -10.23
C VAL A 382 17.90 -13.60 -11.69
N SER A 383 16.80 -12.89 -11.95
CA SER A 383 16.35 -12.58 -13.31
C SER A 383 17.34 -11.67 -14.06
N SER A 384 17.94 -12.15 -15.15
CA SER A 384 18.91 -11.39 -15.95
C SER A 384 18.19 -10.38 -16.85
N PRO A 385 18.53 -9.07 -16.82
CA PRO A 385 17.95 -8.11 -17.74
C PRO A 385 18.63 -8.24 -19.12
N GLU A 386 17.91 -8.78 -20.11
CA GLU A 386 18.44 -9.05 -21.47
C GLU A 386 18.79 -7.81 -22.32
N ASN A 387 18.63 -6.57 -21.86
CA ASN A 387 18.77 -5.38 -22.73
C ASN A 387 19.76 -4.30 -22.25
N ILE A 388 20.43 -3.65 -23.21
CA ILE A 388 21.30 -2.44 -23.14
C ILE A 388 22.61 -2.57 -22.31
N PRO A 389 23.80 -2.52 -22.96
CA PRO A 389 25.10 -2.88 -22.35
C PRO A 389 25.74 -1.85 -21.40
N THR A 390 25.41 -0.56 -21.47
CA THR A 390 26.12 0.50 -20.71
C THR A 390 25.57 0.73 -19.31
N ILE A 391 24.25 0.62 -19.12
CA ILE A 391 23.57 0.67 -17.81
C ILE A 391 23.88 -0.59 -16.99
N ARG A 392 24.26 -1.67 -17.66
CA ARG A 392 24.53 -3.00 -17.10
C ARG A 392 25.63 -2.99 -16.03
N ARG A 393 26.79 -2.36 -16.26
CA ARG A 393 27.96 -2.52 -15.36
C ARG A 393 27.75 -1.95 -13.95
N ARG A 394 27.10 -0.79 -13.83
CA ARG A 394 26.82 -0.16 -12.53
C ARG A 394 25.72 -0.90 -11.77
N GLN A 395 24.69 -1.37 -12.49
CA GLN A 395 23.59 -2.15 -11.92
C GLN A 395 24.04 -3.56 -11.50
N GLU A 396 24.93 -4.19 -12.26
CA GLU A 396 25.47 -5.52 -11.97
C GLU A 396 26.40 -5.48 -10.75
N ALA A 397 27.17 -4.40 -10.57
CA ALA A 397 27.94 -4.17 -9.34
C ALA A 397 27.05 -3.95 -8.10
N SER A 398 25.99 -3.13 -8.18
CA SER A 398 25.09 -2.96 -7.04
C SER A 398 24.31 -4.25 -6.73
N ARG A 399 23.90 -5.00 -7.75
CA ARG A 399 23.21 -6.30 -7.62
C ARG A 399 24.08 -7.35 -6.91
N THR A 400 25.35 -7.46 -7.29
CA THR A 400 26.29 -8.41 -6.68
C THR A 400 26.59 -8.05 -5.23
N ILE A 401 26.72 -6.76 -4.90
CA ILE A 401 26.86 -6.28 -3.52
C ILE A 401 25.63 -6.64 -2.69
N VAL A 402 24.42 -6.32 -3.17
CA VAL A 402 23.17 -6.64 -2.45
C VAL A 402 23.02 -8.13 -2.24
N LEU A 403 23.32 -8.93 -3.26
CA LEU A 403 23.24 -10.39 -3.14
C LEU A 403 24.21 -10.90 -2.07
N HIS A 404 25.48 -10.49 -2.11
CA HIS A 404 26.48 -10.93 -1.14
C HIS A 404 26.15 -10.50 0.30
N ASP A 405 25.79 -9.24 0.49
CA ASP A 405 25.51 -8.70 1.83
C ASP A 405 24.25 -9.34 2.44
N VAL A 406 23.20 -9.58 1.64
CA VAL A 406 21.99 -10.23 2.11
C VAL A 406 22.24 -11.72 2.41
N GLU A 407 23.05 -12.41 1.59
CA GLU A 407 23.47 -13.79 1.88
C GLU A 407 24.26 -13.88 3.19
N GLU A 408 25.15 -12.93 3.49
CA GLU A 408 25.90 -12.89 4.74
C GLU A 408 24.98 -12.70 5.95
N ILE A 409 24.04 -11.73 5.87
CA ILE A 409 23.07 -11.45 6.92
C ILE A 409 22.21 -12.69 7.22
N ILE A 410 21.70 -13.35 6.19
CA ILE A 410 20.85 -14.54 6.33
C ILE A 410 21.67 -15.73 6.83
N ALA A 411 22.89 -15.93 6.33
CA ALA A 411 23.78 -16.99 6.79
C ALA A 411 24.06 -16.89 8.30
N LYS A 412 24.25 -15.66 8.82
CA LYS A 412 24.41 -15.41 10.26
C LYS A 412 23.16 -15.81 11.03
N ALA A 413 21.97 -15.45 10.55
CA ALA A 413 20.70 -15.79 11.19
C ALA A 413 20.42 -17.30 11.19
N CYS A 414 20.68 -17.99 10.09
CA CYS A 414 20.48 -19.44 9.97
C CYS A 414 21.44 -20.29 10.83
N ARG A 415 22.55 -19.72 11.33
CA ARG A 415 23.45 -20.43 12.27
C ARG A 415 22.88 -20.56 13.68
N ASP A 416 21.90 -19.72 14.03
CA ASP A 416 21.24 -19.76 15.32
C ASP A 416 20.04 -20.73 15.30
N VAL A 417 20.30 -21.97 15.71
CA VAL A 417 19.34 -23.09 15.60
C VAL A 417 18.09 -22.89 16.46
N ASP A 418 18.26 -22.31 17.66
CA ASP A 418 17.18 -22.12 18.63
C ASP A 418 16.20 -21.03 18.18
N HIS A 419 16.68 -20.02 17.46
CA HIS A 419 15.84 -18.98 16.90
C HIS A 419 15.23 -19.42 15.57
N PHE A 420 16.01 -20.06 14.69
CA PHE A 420 15.55 -20.52 13.39
C PHE A 420 14.36 -21.49 13.50
N SER A 421 14.42 -22.44 14.42
CA SER A 421 13.34 -23.43 14.64
C SER A 421 12.02 -22.83 15.14
N LYS A 422 12.05 -21.63 15.76
CA LYS A 422 10.85 -20.92 16.25
C LYS A 422 10.18 -20.06 15.18
N LEU A 423 10.80 -19.87 14.03
CA LEU A 423 10.24 -19.10 12.92
C LEU A 423 9.13 -19.87 12.21
N HIS A 424 8.23 -19.15 11.57
CA HIS A 424 7.20 -19.69 10.70
C HIS A 424 7.82 -20.44 9.52
N LYS A 425 7.21 -21.55 9.09
CA LYS A 425 7.72 -22.43 8.04
C LYS A 425 8.06 -21.66 6.75
N ASP A 426 7.18 -20.78 6.30
CA ASP A 426 7.40 -20.00 5.07
C ASP A 426 8.63 -19.10 5.16
N LEU A 427 8.92 -18.54 6.35
CA LEU A 427 10.10 -17.72 6.55
C LEU A 427 11.37 -18.58 6.59
N GLN A 428 11.33 -19.76 7.23
CA GLN A 428 12.45 -20.70 7.21
C GLN A 428 12.81 -21.11 5.78
N LEU A 429 11.81 -21.44 4.96
CA LEU A 429 11.98 -21.79 3.55
C LEU A 429 12.57 -20.62 2.76
N ALA A 430 12.04 -19.41 2.94
CA ALA A 430 12.55 -18.21 2.28
C ALA A 430 14.01 -17.92 2.65
N LEU A 431 14.40 -18.04 3.93
CA LEU A 431 15.79 -17.88 4.37
C LEU A 431 16.71 -18.94 3.74
N CYS A 432 16.27 -20.19 3.68
CA CYS A 432 17.03 -21.28 3.07
C CYS A 432 17.35 -21.03 1.58
N LEU A 433 16.47 -20.35 0.83
CA LEU A 433 16.73 -19.98 -0.58
C LEU A 433 17.99 -19.12 -0.76
N TRP A 434 18.42 -18.40 0.28
CA TRP A 434 19.60 -17.54 0.27
C TRP A 434 20.88 -18.24 0.73
N THR A 435 20.82 -19.49 1.16
CA THR A 435 21.99 -20.20 1.69
C THR A 435 22.76 -20.96 0.60
N ALA A 436 24.08 -20.80 0.56
CA ALA A 436 24.96 -21.54 -0.36
C ALA A 436 25.21 -22.99 0.11
N PRO A 437 25.56 -23.95 -0.79
CA PRO A 437 25.96 -25.29 -0.38
C PRO A 437 27.17 -25.26 0.57
N GLY A 438 27.07 -25.96 1.70
CA GLY A 438 28.07 -25.92 2.77
C GLY A 438 27.64 -26.67 4.02
N THR A 439 28.43 -26.56 5.09
CA THR A 439 28.12 -27.14 6.40
C THR A 439 27.12 -26.27 7.14
N TRP A 440 25.91 -26.79 7.30
CA TRP A 440 24.80 -26.11 8.00
C TRP A 440 24.34 -26.93 9.21
N PRO A 441 23.71 -26.30 10.22
CA PRO A 441 23.03 -27.03 11.28
C PRO A 441 21.98 -28.00 10.72
N MET A 442 21.73 -29.11 11.41
CA MET A 442 20.83 -30.18 10.93
C MET A 442 19.43 -29.66 10.56
N SER A 443 18.85 -28.77 11.38
CA SER A 443 17.54 -28.15 11.09
C SER A 443 17.49 -27.39 9.77
N VAL A 444 18.57 -26.70 9.40
CA VAL A 444 18.67 -25.97 8.13
C VAL A 444 18.95 -26.94 6.99
N ALA A 445 19.77 -27.96 7.21
CA ALA A 445 20.06 -29.00 6.22
C ALA A 445 18.81 -29.80 5.83
N ASP A 446 17.97 -30.14 6.81
CA ASP A 446 16.71 -30.86 6.59
C ASP A 446 15.72 -30.05 5.74
N ILE A 447 15.55 -28.75 6.05
CA ILE A 447 14.68 -27.86 5.25
C ILE A 447 15.27 -27.64 3.85
N ARG A 448 16.59 -27.52 3.72
CA ARG A 448 17.25 -27.44 2.41
C ARG A 448 17.02 -28.71 1.58
N LYS A 449 17.03 -29.88 2.22
CA LYS A 449 16.70 -31.15 1.58
C LYS A 449 15.23 -31.21 1.17
N GLU A 450 14.31 -30.79 2.04
CA GLU A 450 12.88 -30.64 1.72
C GLU A 450 12.70 -29.77 0.47
N LEU A 451 13.37 -28.61 0.38
CA LEU A 451 13.32 -27.70 -0.77
C LEU A 451 13.85 -28.32 -2.09
N CYS A 452 14.76 -29.29 -2.01
CA CYS A 452 15.33 -29.96 -3.17
C CYS A 452 14.51 -31.16 -3.66
N GLU A 453 13.86 -31.90 -2.76
CA GLU A 453 13.17 -33.18 -3.06
C GLU A 453 11.70 -33.02 -3.48
N SER A 454 11.06 -31.93 -3.09
CA SER A 454 9.63 -31.69 -3.29
C SER A 454 9.35 -31.00 -4.63
N ASP A 455 8.59 -31.64 -5.52
CA ASP A 455 8.28 -31.09 -6.85
C ASP A 455 7.15 -30.05 -6.87
N THR A 456 6.35 -29.93 -5.81
CA THR A 456 5.21 -29.00 -5.72
C THR A 456 5.05 -28.40 -4.31
N GLY A 457 4.99 -27.06 -4.22
CA GLY A 457 4.33 -26.30 -3.14
C GLY A 457 4.88 -26.46 -1.72
N ASN A 458 6.09 -25.98 -1.44
CA ASN A 458 6.65 -26.01 -0.07
C ASN A 458 6.13 -24.89 0.83
N PHE A 459 5.74 -23.77 0.22
CA PHE A 459 5.20 -22.61 0.92
C PHE A 459 3.71 -22.81 1.19
N SER A 460 3.28 -22.52 2.41
CA SER A 460 1.87 -22.54 2.81
C SER A 460 1.07 -21.42 2.15
N ASN A 461 1.71 -20.29 1.85
CA ASN A 461 1.09 -19.17 1.15
C ASN A 461 1.08 -19.39 -0.39
N ALA A 462 -0.10 -19.26 -1.01
CA ALA A 462 -0.29 -19.45 -2.44
C ALA A 462 0.52 -18.47 -3.31
N GLN A 463 0.61 -17.21 -2.90
CA GLN A 463 1.40 -16.18 -3.58
C GLN A 463 2.89 -16.55 -3.58
N LEU A 464 3.41 -16.94 -2.41
CA LEU A 464 4.80 -17.41 -2.27
C LEU A 464 5.07 -18.67 -3.12
N ALA A 465 4.13 -19.61 -3.15
CA ALA A 465 4.28 -20.83 -3.91
C ALA A 465 4.42 -20.55 -5.42
N GLU A 466 3.64 -19.61 -5.96
CA GLU A 466 3.70 -19.18 -7.36
C GLU A 466 5.02 -18.45 -7.68
N GLU A 467 5.38 -17.46 -6.87
CA GLU A 467 6.55 -16.60 -7.07
C GLU A 467 7.88 -17.36 -6.90
N SER A 468 7.91 -18.33 -5.98
CA SER A 468 9.11 -19.12 -5.70
C SER A 468 9.43 -20.17 -6.76
N THR A 469 8.49 -20.54 -7.64
CA THR A 469 8.69 -21.62 -8.64
C THR A 469 9.94 -21.45 -9.50
N ARG A 470 10.21 -20.21 -9.97
CA ARG A 470 11.38 -19.90 -10.81
C ARG A 470 12.68 -20.01 -10.03
N ILE A 471 12.67 -19.55 -8.78
CA ILE A 471 13.84 -19.55 -7.90
C ILE A 471 14.16 -20.97 -7.44
N LEU A 472 13.14 -21.76 -7.10
CA LEU A 472 13.29 -23.15 -6.68
C LEU A 472 13.97 -24.00 -7.76
N LYS A 473 13.61 -23.81 -9.03
CA LYS A 473 14.31 -24.46 -10.15
C LYS A 473 15.80 -24.13 -10.16
N LEU A 474 16.16 -22.85 -10.02
CA LEU A 474 17.56 -22.41 -9.99
C LEU A 474 18.30 -22.90 -8.74
N PHE A 475 17.64 -22.87 -7.58
CA PHE A 475 18.17 -23.36 -6.31
C PHE A 475 18.47 -24.85 -6.37
N ARG A 476 17.59 -25.66 -6.99
CA ARG A 476 17.83 -27.09 -7.21
C ARG A 476 19.05 -27.33 -8.10
N VAL A 477 19.17 -26.60 -9.21
CA VAL A 477 20.34 -26.72 -10.11
C VAL A 477 21.65 -26.42 -9.38
N LEU A 478 21.67 -25.40 -8.53
CA LEU A 478 22.88 -25.00 -7.79
C LEU A 478 23.22 -25.93 -6.62
N ASN A 479 22.24 -26.58 -5.98
CA ASN A 479 22.45 -27.36 -4.76
C ASN A 479 22.46 -28.88 -4.97
N LEU A 480 21.84 -29.41 -6.03
CA LEU A 480 21.95 -30.84 -6.35
C LEU A 480 23.31 -31.18 -6.96
N GLY A 481 24.10 -30.16 -7.35
CA GLY A 481 25.27 -30.36 -8.18
C GLY A 481 24.86 -31.00 -9.51
N THR A 482 25.73 -30.92 -10.49
CA THR A 482 25.76 -32.00 -11.47
C THR A 482 26.01 -33.29 -10.67
N GLU A 483 24.99 -34.10 -10.42
CA GLU A 483 25.23 -35.53 -10.31
C GLU A 483 25.99 -35.87 -11.59
N GLU A 484 27.31 -36.00 -11.46
CA GLU A 484 28.15 -36.53 -12.49
C GLU A 484 27.62 -37.93 -12.73
N ARG A 485 26.72 -38.06 -13.71
CA ARG A 485 26.18 -39.35 -14.12
C ARG A 485 27.39 -40.28 -14.27
N PRO A 486 27.39 -41.44 -13.60
CA PRO A 486 28.54 -42.33 -13.65
C PRO A 486 28.92 -42.55 -15.10
N THR A 487 30.20 -42.37 -15.41
CA THR A 487 30.80 -42.29 -16.76
C THR A 487 30.36 -43.41 -17.71
N LYS A 488 29.85 -44.53 -17.17
CA LYS A 488 29.29 -45.68 -17.91
C LYS A 488 27.87 -45.47 -18.50
N ARG A 489 27.16 -44.38 -18.16
CA ARG A 489 25.82 -44.03 -18.72
C ARG A 489 25.78 -42.64 -19.37
N ARG A 490 26.92 -42.11 -19.82
CA ARG A 490 26.90 -41.00 -20.79
C ARG A 490 26.39 -41.54 -22.13
N LYS A 491 25.07 -41.46 -22.37
CA LYS A 491 24.60 -41.29 -23.75
C LYS A 491 25.11 -39.93 -24.19
N THR A 492 26.03 -39.91 -25.15
CA THR A 492 26.41 -38.71 -25.88
C THR A 492 25.17 -38.17 -26.60
N LEU A 493 24.45 -37.26 -25.94
CA LEU A 493 23.55 -36.37 -26.66
C LEU A 493 24.44 -35.31 -27.34
N PRO A 494 24.24 -35.01 -28.63
CA PRO A 494 25.06 -34.04 -29.32
C PRO A 494 24.81 -32.65 -28.73
N ASP A 495 25.90 -31.93 -28.46
CA ASP A 495 25.90 -30.52 -28.09
C ASP A 495 25.08 -29.72 -29.09
N THR A 496 23.88 -29.28 -28.69
CA THR A 496 23.14 -28.22 -29.36
C THR A 496 23.79 -26.89 -29.02
N SER A 497 24.99 -26.67 -29.55
CA SER A 497 25.43 -25.32 -29.86
C SER A 497 24.84 -24.97 -31.22
N ASP A 498 24.00 -23.94 -31.30
CA ASP A 498 23.42 -23.44 -32.56
C ASP A 498 24.47 -23.06 -33.62
N ILE A 499 25.74 -22.97 -33.21
CA ILE A 499 26.92 -22.79 -34.05
C ILE A 499 27.18 -24.05 -34.91
N ASN A 500 26.96 -25.25 -34.38
CA ASN A 500 27.22 -26.49 -35.10
C ASN A 500 26.14 -26.80 -36.15
N ARG A 501 24.89 -26.38 -35.92
CA ARG A 501 23.79 -26.56 -36.88
C ARG A 501 23.97 -25.68 -38.12
N THR A 502 24.39 -24.43 -37.91
CA THR A 502 24.67 -23.49 -39.01
C THR A 502 25.92 -23.88 -39.80
N ILE A 503 26.95 -24.41 -39.15
CA ILE A 503 28.12 -24.98 -39.84
C ILE A 503 27.73 -26.25 -40.60
N TYR A 504 26.92 -27.13 -40.01
CA TYR A 504 26.44 -28.35 -40.65
C TYR A 504 25.56 -28.04 -41.87
N GLU A 505 24.64 -27.09 -41.79
CA GLU A 505 23.82 -26.62 -42.91
C GLU A 505 24.68 -25.98 -44.00
N ARG A 506 25.72 -25.23 -43.62
CA ARG A 506 26.69 -24.65 -44.57
C ARG A 506 27.56 -25.72 -45.23
N LEU A 507 27.96 -26.76 -44.50
CA LEU A 507 28.70 -27.91 -45.02
C LEU A 507 27.82 -28.78 -45.93
N MET A 508 26.54 -28.98 -45.58
CA MET A 508 25.53 -29.65 -46.40
C MET A 508 25.26 -28.89 -47.71
N MET A 509 25.21 -27.56 -47.66
CA MET A 509 25.05 -26.71 -48.84
C MET A 509 26.30 -26.72 -49.74
N ILE A 510 27.50 -26.83 -49.16
CA ILE A 510 28.77 -27.00 -49.90
C ILE A 510 28.89 -28.41 -50.49
N LEU A 511 28.45 -29.45 -49.78
CA LEU A 511 28.54 -30.85 -50.20
C LEU A 511 27.44 -31.26 -51.20
N ASN A 512 26.24 -30.67 -51.12
CA ASN A 512 25.15 -30.91 -52.07
C ASN A 512 25.15 -29.98 -53.28
N GLY A 513 26.19 -29.14 -53.42
CA GLY A 513 26.51 -28.44 -54.66
C GLY A 513 25.31 -27.79 -55.36
N SER A 514 24.64 -26.83 -54.73
CA SER A 514 23.73 -25.95 -55.47
C SER A 514 24.50 -24.82 -56.15
N SER A 515 25.34 -25.16 -57.12
CA SER A 515 25.68 -24.26 -58.22
C SER A 515 25.13 -24.90 -59.48
N GLN A 516 24.39 -24.13 -60.28
CA GLN A 516 23.47 -24.58 -61.33
C GLN A 516 24.05 -25.38 -62.51
N ASP A 517 25.25 -25.97 -62.42
CA ASP A 517 25.82 -26.80 -63.48
C ASP A 517 26.55 -28.04 -62.92
N SER A 518 26.17 -29.23 -63.41
CA SER A 518 26.75 -30.59 -63.22
C SER A 518 26.21 -31.54 -62.12
N PRO A 519 26.29 -32.87 -62.34
CA PRO A 519 25.22 -33.81 -62.01
C PRO A 519 25.38 -34.56 -60.68
N VAL A 520 24.22 -34.88 -60.11
CA VAL A 520 23.86 -35.83 -59.04
C VAL A 520 24.98 -36.77 -58.57
N PHE A 521 25.55 -36.50 -57.39
CA PHE A 521 26.19 -37.53 -56.57
C PHE A 521 25.14 -38.18 -55.67
N ASN A 522 24.77 -39.40 -56.00
CA ASN A 522 23.81 -40.24 -55.30
C ASN A 522 24.50 -40.84 -54.06
N LEU A 523 24.28 -40.27 -52.87
CA LEU A 523 24.78 -40.81 -51.59
C LEU A 523 23.63 -41.40 -50.76
N SER A 524 22.99 -42.43 -51.30
CA SER A 524 21.94 -43.22 -50.62
C SER A 524 22.47 -44.21 -49.57
N SER A 525 23.73 -44.11 -49.14
CA SER A 525 24.39 -45.10 -48.27
C SER A 525 24.90 -44.56 -46.93
N LEU A 526 24.53 -43.35 -46.50
CA LEU A 526 24.94 -42.81 -45.19
C LEU A 526 24.02 -43.20 -44.02
N HIS A 527 22.89 -43.87 -44.26
CA HIS A 527 22.00 -44.33 -43.19
C HIS A 527 22.38 -45.66 -42.54
N ASN A 528 23.43 -46.35 -43.01
CA ASN A 528 23.83 -47.66 -42.49
C ASN A 528 25.12 -47.65 -41.63
N ILE A 529 25.54 -46.52 -41.07
CA ILE A 529 26.77 -46.44 -40.24
C ILE A 529 26.49 -46.01 -38.79
N MET A 530 25.31 -46.33 -38.24
CA MET A 530 25.07 -46.20 -36.79
C MET A 530 24.14 -47.28 -36.25
N GLU A 531 24.59 -48.54 -36.28
CA GLU A 531 24.24 -49.53 -35.24
C GLU A 531 25.31 -49.51 -34.14
#